data_AF-A0A8T4FPU3-F1
#
_entry.id   AF-A0A8T4FPU3-F1
#
_cell.length_a   1.000
_cell.length_b   1.000
_cell.length_c   1.000
_cell.angle_alpha   90.00
_cell.angle_beta   90.00
_cell.angle_gamma   90.00
#
_symmetry.space_group_name_H-M   'P 1'
#
loop_
_entity.id
_entity.type
_entity.pdbx_description
1 polymer ?
#
loop_
_entity_poly.entity_id
_entity_poly.type
_entity_poly.pdbx_seq_one_letter_code
_entity_poly.pdbx_strand_id
1 'polypeptide(L)' 'MRRLLIVLSLITGLLAALFVIAPLASPPGAYSGLDGTPGFIDHGWGFADIAYLIGDVLCHQMEDRCFEVNGSQMPVC' A
#
# COMPACT_ATOMS: atom_id res chain seq x y z
N MET A 1 -1.93 25.95 14.35
CA MET A 1 -1.39 25.52 13.03
C MET A 1 -0.13 24.64 13.15
N ARG A 2 0.95 25.04 13.85
CA ARG A 2 2.18 24.21 13.97
C ARG A 2 1.97 22.77 14.48
N ARG A 3 1.16 22.58 15.53
CA ARG A 3 0.86 21.24 16.07
C ARG A 3 0.12 20.35 15.07
N LEU A 4 -0.83 20.92 14.34
CA LEU A 4 -1.58 20.21 13.30
C LEU A 4 -0.63 19.73 12.18
N LEU A 5 0.27 20.60 11.71
CA LEU A 5 1.24 20.21 10.68
C LEU A 5 2.17 19.09 11.14
N ILE A 6 2.61 19.11 12.40
CA ILE A 6 3.41 18.02 12.98
C ILE A 6 2.62 16.72 12.98
N VAL A 7 1.38 16.74 13.46
CA VAL A 7 0.52 15.54 13.51
C VAL A 7 0.29 14.98 12.11
N LEU A 8 -0.05 15.84 11.13
CA LEU A 8 -0.22 15.42 9.74
C LEU A 8 1.06 14.82 9.16
N SER A 9 2.21 15.43 9.43
CA SER A 9 3.50 14.92 8.95
C SER A 9 3.83 13.54 9.53
N LEU A 10 3.51 13.32 10.82
CA LEU A 10 3.70 12.03 11.47
C LEU A 10 2.78 10.96 10.88
N ILE A 11 1.51 11.30 10.63
CA ILE A 11 0.54 10.39 10.01
C ILE A 11 1.00 10.01 8.60
N THR A 12 1.36 10.99 7.78
CA THR A 12 1.85 10.72 6.41
C THR A 12 3.16 9.93 6.42
N GLY A 13 4.09 10.24 7.31
CA GLY A 13 5.34 9.50 7.45
C GLY A 13 5.11 8.05 7.87
N LEU A 14 4.17 7.80 8.79
CA LEU A 14 3.80 6.45 9.21
C LEU A 14 3.14 5.66 8.07
N LEU A 15 2.24 6.28 7.31
CA LEU A 15 1.60 5.66 6.16
C LEU A 15 2.61 5.30 5.06
N ALA A 16 3.52 6.23 4.75
CA ALA A 16 4.59 5.98 3.77
C ALA A 16 5.52 4.84 4.21
N ALA A 17 5.88 4.79 5.50
CA ALA A 17 6.66 3.68 6.04
C ALA A 17 5.91 2.35 5.93
N LEU A 18 4.60 2.34 6.22
CA LEU A 18 3.77 1.15 6.12
C LEU A 18 3.71 0.58 4.70
N PHE A 19 3.65 1.42 3.67
CA PHE A 19 3.64 0.98 2.27
C PHE A 19 4.93 0.26 1.85
N VAL A 20 6.06 0.58 2.49
CA VAL A 20 7.34 -0.11 2.24
C VAL A 20 7.49 -1.34 3.13
N ILE A 21 7.10 -1.23 4.40
CA ILE A 21 7.24 -2.31 5.38
C ILE A 21 6.34 -3.49 5.04
N ALA A 22 5.12 -3.27 4.55
CA ALA A 22 4.17 -4.35 4.26
C ALA A 22 4.73 -5.43 3.30
N PRO A 23 5.19 -5.11 2.07
CA PRO A 23 5.79 -6.11 1.17
C PRO A 23 7.07 -6.74 1.71
N LEU A 24 7.86 -5.98 2.50
CA LEU A 24 9.11 -6.47 3.09
C LEU A 24 8.90 -7.42 4.27
N ALA A 25 7.81 -7.24 5.03
CA ALA A 25 7.48 -8.07 6.18
C ALA A 25 6.72 -9.35 5.79
N SER A 26 6.16 -9.38 4.58
CA SER A 26 5.46 -10.55 4.03
C SER A 26 6.43 -11.51 3.33
N PRO A 27 6.03 -12.78 3.12
CA PRO A 27 6.80 -13.71 2.30
C PRO A 27 7.12 -13.13 0.91
N PRO A 28 8.26 -13.49 0.31
CA PRO A 28 8.59 -13.04 -1.03
C PRO A 28 7.49 -13.40 -2.04
N GLY A 29 7.08 -12.44 -2.87
CA GLY A 29 6.01 -12.64 -3.86
C GLY A 29 4.60 -12.80 -3.28
N ALA A 30 4.38 -12.45 -2.00
CA ALA A 30 3.06 -12.53 -1.38
C ALA A 30 1.99 -11.67 -2.08
N TYR A 31 2.39 -10.57 -2.71
CA TYR A 31 1.49 -9.66 -3.42
C TYR A 31 1.91 -9.56 -4.88
N SER A 32 1.20 -10.24 -5.77
CA SER A 32 1.47 -10.26 -7.21
C SER A 32 0.16 -10.29 -7.99
N GLY A 33 0.23 -9.87 -9.26
CA GLY A 33 -0.94 -9.82 -10.13
C GLY A 33 -2.00 -8.82 -9.68
N LEU A 34 -1.60 -7.72 -9.01
CA LEU A 34 -2.53 -6.65 -8.65
C LEU A 34 -3.08 -6.00 -9.93
N ASP A 35 -4.40 -5.90 -10.02
CA ASP A 35 -5.15 -5.35 -11.15
C ASP A 35 -6.25 -4.36 -10.71
N GLY A 36 -6.07 -3.73 -9.55
CA GLY A 36 -7.06 -2.93 -8.84
C GLY A 36 -7.62 -1.75 -9.62
N THR A 37 -8.93 -1.54 -9.47
CA THR A 37 -9.68 -0.41 -10.02
C THR A 37 -9.96 0.63 -8.93
N PRO A 38 -9.72 1.94 -9.16
CA PRO A 38 -9.88 2.94 -8.11
C PRO A 38 -11.30 3.02 -7.63
N GLY A 39 -11.44 3.15 -6.31
CA GLY A 39 -12.74 3.20 -5.66
C GLY A 39 -13.44 1.85 -5.57
N PHE A 40 -12.80 0.76 -6.00
CA PHE A 40 -13.26 -0.60 -5.79
C PHE A 40 -12.30 -1.35 -4.85
N ILE A 41 -12.82 -2.37 -4.18
CA ILE A 41 -12.01 -3.32 -3.42
C ILE A 41 -12.11 -4.61 -4.19
N ASP A 42 -11.11 -4.87 -5.01
CA ASP A 42 -11.11 -5.98 -5.97
C ASP A 42 -10.41 -7.22 -5.39
N HIS A 43 -9.76 -7.07 -4.22
CA HIS A 43 -9.04 -8.12 -3.51
C HIS A 43 -9.52 -8.34 -2.07
N GLY A 44 -9.38 -9.58 -1.59
CA GLY A 44 -9.75 -9.97 -0.22
C GLY A 44 -8.67 -9.63 0.80
N TRP A 45 -8.63 -8.38 1.26
CA TRP A 45 -7.61 -7.91 2.21
C TRP A 45 -7.88 -8.30 3.66
N GLY A 46 -6.86 -8.86 4.32
CA GLY A 46 -6.87 -9.09 5.77
C GLY A 46 -6.39 -7.85 6.54
N PHE A 47 -6.49 -7.91 7.87
CA PHE A 47 -5.97 -6.83 8.74
C PHE A 47 -4.47 -6.57 8.54
N ALA A 48 -3.70 -7.62 8.23
CA ALA A 48 -2.27 -7.52 7.95
C ALA A 48 -1.97 -6.78 6.62
N ASP A 49 -2.94 -6.72 5.71
CA ASP A 49 -2.79 -6.19 4.36
C ASP A 49 -3.39 -4.79 4.22
N ILE A 50 -3.56 -4.07 5.33
CA ILE A 50 -4.21 -2.75 5.33
C ILE A 50 -3.50 -1.74 4.40
N ALA A 51 -2.19 -1.89 4.21
CA ALA A 51 -1.42 -1.11 3.23
C ALA A 51 -1.97 -1.30 1.81
N TYR A 52 -2.25 -2.56 1.45
CA TYR A 52 -2.79 -2.93 0.15
C TYR A 52 -4.26 -2.56 0.01
N LEU A 53 -5.07 -2.69 1.07
CA LEU A 53 -6.44 -2.18 1.07
C LEU A 53 -6.51 -0.67 0.79
N ILE A 54 -5.65 0.11 1.44
CA ILE A 54 -5.59 1.57 1.21
C ILE A 54 -5.21 1.84 -0.25
N GLY A 55 -4.24 1.08 -0.76
CA GLY A 55 -3.85 1.09 -2.15
C GLY A 55 -4.97 0.79 -3.13
N ASP A 56 -5.69 -0.30 -2.92
CA ASP A 56 -6.78 -0.78 -3.78
C ASP A 56 -7.91 0.27 -3.87
N VAL A 57 -8.28 0.86 -2.73
CA VAL A 57 -9.33 1.88 -2.67
C VAL A 57 -8.90 3.21 -3.30
N LEU A 58 -7.66 3.65 -3.06
CA LEU A 58 -7.22 5.01 -3.39
C LEU A 58 -6.36 5.12 -4.65
N CYS A 59 -5.72 4.03 -5.06
CA CYS A 59 -4.78 3.95 -6.16
C CYS A 59 -5.21 2.85 -7.14
N HIS A 60 -4.74 2.96 -8.37
CA HIS A 60 -4.83 1.85 -9.30
C HIS A 60 -3.66 0.90 -9.06
N GLN A 61 -3.81 -0.09 -8.18
CA GLN A 61 -2.78 -1.12 -8.00
C GLN A 61 -2.70 -2.00 -9.26
N MET A 62 -1.91 -1.60 -10.25
CA MET A 62 -1.73 -2.37 -11.48
C MET A 62 -0.30 -2.84 -11.63
N GLU A 63 -0.13 -4.14 -11.86
CA GLU A 63 1.13 -4.83 -12.07
C GLU A 63 2.10 -4.07 -12.99
N ASP A 64 1.61 -3.55 -14.13
CA ASP A 64 2.41 -2.84 -15.12
C ASP A 64 2.85 -1.42 -14.69
N ARG A 65 2.38 -0.94 -13.54
CA ARG A 65 2.61 0.41 -13.01
C ARG A 65 3.17 0.44 -11.60
N CYS A 66 3.31 -0.71 -10.95
CA CYS A 66 3.79 -0.82 -9.59
C CYS A 66 5.28 -1.16 -9.56
N PHE A 67 6.01 -0.56 -8.61
CA PHE A 67 7.33 -1.08 -8.27
C PHE A 67 7.20 -2.43 -7.57
N GLU A 68 8.24 -3.26 -7.69
CA GLU A 68 8.32 -4.53 -6.97
C GLU A 68 9.43 -4.48 -5.92
N VAL A 69 9.13 -4.98 -4.73
CA VAL A 69 10.05 -5.13 -3.61
C VAL A 69 9.88 -6.52 -3.03
N ASN A 70 10.98 -7.26 -2.86
CA ASN A 70 10.96 -8.64 -2.37
C ASN A 70 10.07 -9.57 -3.23
N GLY A 71 9.98 -9.30 -4.54
CA GLY A 71 9.09 -10.01 -5.46
C GLY A 71 7.61 -9.69 -5.31
N SER A 72 7.24 -8.80 -4.38
CA SER A 72 5.87 -8.33 -4.18
C SER A 72 5.69 -6.95 -4.81
N GLN A 73 4.59 -6.74 -5.50
CA GLN A 73 4.17 -5.43 -5.99
C GLN A 73 3.87 -4.51 -4.81
N MET A 74 4.25 -3.24 -4.94
CA MET A 74 4.02 -2.23 -3.91
C MET A 74 2.52 -1.94 -3.75
N PRO A 75 2.05 -1.62 -2.54
CA PRO A 75 0.65 -1.34 -2.28
C PRO A 75 0.16 -0.04 -2.92
N VAL A 76 1.05 0.86 -3.36
CA VAL A 76 0.66 2.09 -4.05
C VAL A 76 1.54 2.31 -5.28
N CYS A 77 0.87 2.82 -6.30
CA CYS A 77 1.32 3.10 -7.66
C CYS A 77 0.57 4.40 -8.04
#